data_AF-A0ABD0MND5-F1
#
_entry.id   AF-A0ABD0MND5-F1
#
_cell.length_a   1.000
_cell.length_b   1.000
_cell.length_c   1.000
_cell.angle_alpha   90.00
_cell.angle_beta   90.00
_cell.angle_gamma   90.00
#
_symmetry.space_group_name_H-M   'P 1'
#
loop_
_entity.id
_entity.type
_entity.pdbx_description
1 polymer ?
#
loop_
_entity_poly.entity_id
_entity_poly.type
_entity_poly.pdbx_seq_one_letter_code
_entity_poly.pdbx_strand_id
1 'polypeptide(L)'
;MVTLDELQRSTAQVGESVHRTTISRALHKVGLYGRVARRKPLLKENHKKSRLQFATSHVGDTANMWKKVLWSDETKMELFGQNAKRYVWWKTNTAHHSEHTIPTVKYGGGSIMLWGCFSSAGTGKLVRVDGKMDGAKYKAILEENLLESAKDLRLGRRFTFQQDNDPKQSQGNNGMV
;
A
#
# COMPACT_ATOMS: atom_id res chain seq x y z
N MET A 1 -20.46 6.86 1.17
CA MET A 1 -20.36 5.43 0.76
C MET A 1 -21.60 4.74 1.27
N VAL A 2 -22.45 4.15 0.39
CA VAL A 2 -23.70 3.52 0.82
C VAL A 2 -23.68 2.03 0.48
N THR A 3 -23.95 1.19 1.46
CA THR A 3 -24.05 -0.27 1.33
C THR A 3 -25.50 -0.70 1.07
N LEU A 4 -25.68 -1.90 0.53
CA LEU A 4 -27.03 -2.42 0.29
C LEU A 4 -27.80 -2.67 1.60
N ASP A 5 -27.08 -2.97 2.68
CA ASP A 5 -27.60 -3.07 4.04
C ASP A 5 -28.07 -1.72 4.59
N GLU A 6 -27.33 -0.63 4.33
CA GLU A 6 -27.74 0.73 4.71
C GLU A 6 -28.98 1.17 3.92
N LEU A 7 -29.05 0.86 2.61
CA LEU A 7 -30.24 1.14 1.80
C LEU A 7 -31.46 0.36 2.29
N GLN A 8 -31.30 -0.93 2.58
CA GLN A 8 -32.39 -1.77 3.09
C GLN A 8 -32.89 -1.30 4.46
N ARG A 9 -31.99 -0.84 5.33
CA ARG A 9 -32.35 -0.23 6.62
C ARG A 9 -33.06 1.11 6.44
N SER A 10 -32.61 1.93 5.50
CA SER A 10 -33.24 3.23 5.21
C SER A 10 -34.66 3.07 4.65
N THR A 11 -34.91 2.12 3.75
CA THR A 11 -36.28 1.86 3.26
C THR A 11 -37.18 1.33 4.37
N ALA A 12 -36.66 0.46 5.24
CA ALA A 12 -37.40 -0.05 6.38
C ALA A 12 -37.77 1.06 7.39
N GLN A 13 -36.92 2.07 7.57
CA GLN A 13 -37.21 3.26 8.40
C GLN A 13 -38.35 4.12 7.84
N VAL A 14 -38.58 4.08 6.53
CA VAL A 14 -39.68 4.80 5.85
C VAL A 14 -40.94 3.90 5.76
N GLY A 15 -40.92 2.73 6.39
CA GLY A 15 -42.06 1.80 6.45
C GLY A 15 -42.14 0.80 5.29
N GLU A 16 -41.15 0.79 4.39
CA GLU A 16 -41.10 -0.13 3.26
C GLU A 16 -40.08 -1.26 3.47
N SER A 17 -40.59 -2.49 3.63
CA SER A 17 -39.74 -3.67 3.65
C SER A 17 -39.41 -4.11 2.23
N VAL A 18 -38.25 -3.69 1.74
CA VAL A 18 -37.79 -3.99 0.38
C VAL A 18 -36.72 -5.08 0.40
N HIS A 19 -36.89 -6.11 -0.44
CA HIS A 19 -35.91 -7.18 -0.56
C HIS A 19 -34.63 -6.69 -1.26
N ARG A 20 -33.48 -7.24 -0.85
CA ARG A 20 -32.15 -6.88 -1.39
C ARG A 20 -32.07 -6.91 -2.91
N THR A 21 -32.73 -7.88 -3.53
CA THR A 21 -32.77 -8.04 -4.99
C THR A 21 -33.49 -6.89 -5.69
N THR A 22 -34.52 -6.33 -5.06
CA THR A 22 -35.29 -5.20 -5.61
C THR A 22 -34.44 -3.93 -5.61
N ILE A 23 -33.73 -3.66 -4.51
CA ILE A 23 -32.75 -2.57 -4.41
C ILE A 23 -31.65 -2.73 -5.46
N SER A 24 -31.08 -3.93 -5.58
CA SER A 24 -30.04 -4.24 -6.57
C SER A 24 -30.51 -4.00 -8.02
N ARG A 25 -31.72 -4.46 -8.38
CA ARG A 25 -32.31 -4.24 -9.71
C ARG A 25 -32.55 -2.76 -9.99
N ALA A 26 -33.02 -1.98 -9.02
CA ALA A 26 -33.20 -0.54 -9.17
C ALA A 26 -31.86 0.19 -9.37
N LEU A 27 -30.83 -0.18 -8.62
CA LEU A 27 -29.46 0.34 -8.79
C LEU A 27 -28.88 0.00 -10.17
N HIS A 28 -29.09 -1.23 -10.66
CA HIS A 28 -28.65 -1.62 -12.00
C HIS A 28 -29.33 -0.79 -13.10
N LYS A 29 -30.63 -0.46 -12.96
CA LYS A 29 -31.35 0.40 -13.93
C LYS A 29 -30.74 1.79 -14.07
N VAL A 30 -30.13 2.32 -13.01
CA VAL A 30 -29.44 3.62 -13.02
C VAL A 30 -27.92 3.50 -13.24
N GLY A 31 -27.45 2.32 -13.64
CA GLY A 31 -26.04 2.06 -13.99
C GLY A 31 -25.10 1.93 -12.79
N LEU A 32 -25.62 1.68 -11.59
CA LEU A 32 -24.82 1.46 -10.37
C LEU A 32 -24.63 -0.04 -10.13
N TYR A 33 -23.40 -0.45 -9.84
CA TYR A 33 -23.08 -1.86 -9.61
C TYR A 33 -22.31 -2.07 -8.31
N GLY A 34 -22.58 -3.20 -7.64
CA GLY A 34 -21.84 -3.63 -6.47
C GLY A 34 -20.41 -3.99 -6.84
N ARG A 35 -19.44 -3.36 -6.18
CA ARG A 35 -18.00 -3.60 -6.32
C ARG A 35 -17.34 -3.57 -4.94
N VAL A 36 -16.15 -4.15 -4.83
CA VAL A 36 -15.40 -4.12 -3.57
C VAL A 36 -14.72 -2.75 -3.45
N ALA A 37 -14.98 -2.03 -2.34
CA ALA A 37 -14.24 -0.82 -1.98
C ALA A 37 -12.74 -1.05 -2.05
N ARG A 38 -12.03 -0.27 -2.87
CA ARG A 38 -10.56 -0.28 -2.88
C ARG A 38 -10.09 0.52 -1.67
N ARG A 39 -9.36 -0.11 -0.76
CA ARG A 39 -8.69 0.57 0.35
C ARG A 39 -7.41 1.21 -0.20
N LYS A 40 -7.34 2.54 -0.21
CA LYS A 40 -6.15 3.29 -0.64
C LYS A 40 -5.94 4.47 0.31
N PRO A 41 -4.68 4.83 0.62
CA PRO A 41 -4.41 6.08 1.33
C PRO A 41 -4.80 7.27 0.44
N LEU A 42 -5.36 8.31 1.06
CA LEU A 42 -5.64 9.57 0.38
C LEU A 42 -4.31 10.28 0.07
N LEU A 43 -4.05 10.55 -1.20
CA LEU A 43 -2.84 11.24 -1.65
C LEU A 43 -3.07 12.75 -1.69
N LYS A 44 -2.15 13.52 -1.10
CA LYS A 44 -2.08 14.98 -1.26
C LYS A 44 -1.66 15.33 -2.69
N GLU A 45 -2.04 16.52 -3.16
CA GLU A 45 -1.67 17.00 -4.50
C GLU A 45 -0.16 17.02 -4.73
N ASN A 46 0.63 17.39 -3.73
CA ASN A 46 2.09 17.37 -3.82
C ASN A 46 2.62 15.96 -4.09
N HIS A 47 2.07 14.93 -3.42
CA HIS A 47 2.46 13.54 -3.67
C HIS A 47 2.11 13.09 -5.09
N LYS A 48 0.97 13.56 -5.64
CA LYS A 48 0.60 13.26 -7.04
C LYS A 48 1.61 13.86 -8.01
N LYS A 49 1.98 15.12 -7.82
CA LYS A 49 2.99 15.81 -8.64
C LYS A 49 4.35 15.10 -8.57
N SER A 50 4.86 14.80 -7.36
CA SER A 50 6.13 14.10 -7.19
C SER A 50 6.12 12.71 -7.82
N ARG A 51 5.03 11.95 -7.67
CA ARG A 51 4.89 10.64 -8.31
C ARG A 51 4.87 10.74 -9.84
N LEU A 52 4.19 11.74 -10.40
CA LEU A 52 4.15 11.96 -11.85
C LEU A 52 5.53 12.36 -12.38
N GLN A 53 6.24 13.23 -11.67
CA GLN A 53 7.60 13.65 -12.05
C GLN A 53 8.56 12.46 -12.03
N PHE A 54 8.55 11.66 -10.95
CA PHE A 54 9.35 10.45 -10.85
C PHE A 54 9.03 9.47 -11.98
N ALA A 55 7.75 9.21 -12.25
CA ALA A 55 7.37 8.31 -13.34
C ALA A 55 7.91 8.84 -14.68
N THR A 56 7.68 10.12 -14.98
CA THR A 56 8.11 10.75 -16.24
C THR A 56 9.62 10.69 -16.43
N SER A 57 10.41 10.93 -15.37
CA SER A 57 11.86 10.90 -15.46
C SER A 57 12.43 9.50 -15.70
N HIS A 58 11.68 8.45 -15.35
CA HIS A 58 12.12 7.06 -15.46
C HIS A 58 11.43 6.28 -16.61
N VAL A 59 10.62 6.93 -17.46
CA VAL A 59 9.95 6.28 -18.61
C VAL A 59 10.96 5.71 -19.60
N GLY A 60 12.11 6.35 -19.79
CA GLY A 60 13.16 5.92 -20.70
C GLY A 60 14.11 4.86 -20.13
N ASP A 61 13.94 4.47 -18.86
CA ASP A 61 14.91 3.61 -18.21
C ASP A 61 14.87 2.18 -18.72
N THR A 62 16.06 1.67 -19.01
CA THR A 62 16.20 0.31 -19.53
C THR A 62 15.94 -0.73 -18.44
N ALA A 63 15.47 -1.92 -18.83
CA ALA A 63 15.33 -3.05 -17.91
C ALA A 63 16.65 -3.38 -17.17
N ASN A 64 17.81 -3.16 -17.80
CA ASN A 64 19.10 -3.41 -17.18
C ASN A 64 19.44 -2.42 -16.05
N MET A 65 18.88 -1.21 -16.08
CA MET A 65 18.98 -0.25 -14.99
C MET A 65 18.16 -0.75 -13.79
N TRP A 66 16.90 -1.12 -14.02
CA TRP A 66 16.02 -1.70 -12.99
C TRP A 66 16.54 -2.99 -12.37
N LYS A 67 17.28 -3.82 -13.13
CA LYS A 67 17.90 -5.04 -12.60
C LYS A 67 18.94 -4.77 -11.53
N LYS A 68 19.53 -3.57 -11.51
CA LYS A 68 20.56 -3.14 -10.55
C LYS A 68 19.97 -2.39 -9.36
N VAL A 69 18.65 -2.30 -9.25
CA VAL A 69 18.01 -1.66 -8.11
C VAL A 69 17.79 -2.69 -7.01
N LEU A 70 18.28 -2.38 -5.81
CA LEU A 70 17.96 -3.08 -4.58
C LEU A 70 16.84 -2.32 -3.88
N TRP A 71 15.65 -2.91 -3.90
CA TRP A 71 14.45 -2.37 -3.26
C TRP A 71 14.43 -2.79 -1.80
N SER A 72 14.03 -1.90 -0.90
CA SER A 72 13.81 -2.22 0.50
C SER A 72 12.52 -1.59 1.02
N ASP A 73 11.91 -2.24 2.00
CA ASP A 73 10.71 -1.73 2.67
C ASP A 73 10.54 -2.39 4.05
N GLU A 74 9.79 -1.73 4.90
CA GLU A 74 9.32 -2.27 6.18
C GLU A 74 7.85 -2.68 6.09
N THR A 75 7.57 -3.90 6.52
CA THR A 75 6.19 -4.40 6.60
C THR A 75 5.83 -4.79 8.02
N LYS A 76 4.57 -4.48 8.37
CA LYS A 76 3.96 -4.91 9.62
C LYS A 76 2.92 -5.98 9.30
N MET A 77 3.18 -7.22 9.72
CA MET A 77 2.21 -8.31 9.59
C MET A 77 1.44 -8.44 10.91
N GLU A 78 0.12 -8.34 10.82
CA GLU A 78 -0.78 -8.47 11.96
C GLU A 78 -1.25 -9.91 12.12
N LEU A 79 -1.26 -10.43 13.35
CA LEU A 79 -1.68 -11.81 13.63
C LEU A 79 -3.18 -11.99 13.41
N PHE A 80 -3.97 -10.95 13.66
CA PHE A 80 -5.42 -10.93 13.48
C PHE A 80 -5.83 -9.77 12.57
N GLY A 81 -5.58 -9.89 11.27
CA GLY A 81 -6.01 -8.88 10.30
C GLY A 81 -7.53 -8.94 10.07
N GLN A 82 -8.26 -7.87 10.44
CA GLN A 82 -9.66 -7.70 10.01
C GLN A 82 -9.75 -7.38 8.51
N ASN A 83 -9.49 -8.40 7.68
CA ASN A 83 -9.67 -8.38 6.23
C ASN A 83 -11.14 -8.64 5.84
N ALA A 84 -12.10 -8.04 6.56
CA ALA A 84 -13.50 -8.13 6.18
C ALA A 84 -13.73 -7.38 4.86
N LYS A 85 -14.13 -8.10 3.81
CA LYS A 85 -14.52 -7.54 2.52
C LYS A 85 -15.78 -6.69 2.70
N ARG A 86 -15.72 -5.40 2.35
CA ARG A 86 -16.89 -4.51 2.30
C ARG A 86 -17.30 -4.27 0.85
N TYR A 87 -18.52 -4.68 0.51
CA TYR A 87 -19.14 -4.45 -0.79
C TYR A 87 -19.84 -3.09 -0.80
N VAL A 88 -19.61 -2.31 -1.85
CA VAL A 88 -20.05 -0.92 -2.02
C VAL A 88 -20.58 -0.72 -3.43
N TRP A 89 -21.61 0.11 -3.59
CA TRP A 89 -22.26 0.35 -4.88
C TRP A 89 -21.87 1.73 -5.46
N TRP A 90 -21.42 1.79 -6.71
CA TRP A 90 -21.06 3.05 -7.41
C TRP A 90 -21.09 2.92 -8.95
N LYS A 91 -20.86 4.04 -9.67
CA LYS A 91 -20.76 4.10 -11.14
C LYS A 91 -19.39 3.63 -11.66
N THR A 92 -19.35 3.04 -12.85
CA THR A 92 -18.09 2.61 -13.51
C THR A 92 -17.08 3.77 -13.59
N ASN A 93 -15.78 3.49 -13.41
CA ASN A 93 -14.64 4.43 -13.45
C ASN A 93 -14.43 5.42 -12.28
N THR A 94 -15.20 5.36 -11.18
CA THR A 94 -14.98 6.26 -10.01
C THR A 94 -14.30 5.59 -8.81
N ALA A 95 -13.72 4.41 -9.00
CA ALA A 95 -13.17 3.57 -7.93
C ALA A 95 -11.95 4.15 -7.17
N HIS A 96 -11.42 5.30 -7.59
CA HIS A 96 -10.27 5.98 -6.96
C HIS A 96 -10.63 7.30 -6.30
N HIS A 97 -11.91 7.67 -6.30
CA HIS A 97 -12.39 8.84 -5.58
C HIS A 97 -12.30 8.61 -4.07
N SER A 98 -11.92 9.65 -3.32
CA SER A 98 -11.73 9.60 -1.87
C SER A 98 -12.98 9.10 -1.13
N GLU A 99 -14.16 9.48 -1.63
CA GLU A 99 -15.49 9.08 -1.15
C GLU A 99 -15.82 7.58 -1.29
N HIS A 100 -15.00 6.82 -2.03
CA HIS A 100 -15.15 5.39 -2.31
C HIS A 100 -14.06 4.51 -1.68
N THR A 101 -13.26 5.09 -0.78
CA THR A 101 -12.19 4.39 -0.05
C THR A 101 -12.55 4.22 1.43
N ILE A 102 -12.21 3.07 2.02
CA ILE A 102 -12.41 2.81 3.46
C ILE A 102 -11.07 3.02 4.17
N PRO A 103 -10.99 3.91 5.18
CA PRO A 103 -9.81 4.05 6.01
C PRO A 103 -9.59 2.80 6.87
N THR A 104 -8.35 2.36 6.99
CA THR A 104 -7.96 1.16 7.76
C THR A 104 -7.54 1.54 9.17
N VAL A 105 -8.10 0.87 10.19
CA VAL A 105 -7.65 0.95 11.58
C VAL A 105 -7.01 -0.40 11.97
N LYS A 106 -5.88 -0.36 12.69
CA LYS A 106 -4.89 -1.44 12.86
C LYS A 106 -4.65 -1.84 14.33
N TYR A 107 -5.68 -2.24 15.07
CA TYR A 107 -5.51 -2.62 16.48
C TYR A 107 -6.16 -3.97 16.82
N GLY A 108 -5.35 -4.88 17.38
CA GLY A 108 -5.79 -6.15 17.98
C GLY A 108 -4.85 -7.33 17.69
N GLY A 109 -4.41 -8.06 18.72
CA GLY A 109 -3.85 -9.40 18.57
C GLY A 109 -2.35 -9.55 18.29
N GLY A 110 -1.57 -8.46 18.33
CA GLY A 110 -0.12 -8.49 18.14
C GLY A 110 0.31 -8.43 16.67
N SER A 111 1.56 -8.05 16.44
CA SER A 111 2.12 -7.87 15.10
C SER A 111 3.62 -8.08 15.09
N ILE A 112 4.14 -8.62 14.00
CA ILE A 112 5.58 -8.64 13.72
C ILE A 112 5.93 -7.50 12.74
N MET A 113 7.06 -6.86 12.98
CA MET A 113 7.64 -5.87 12.07
C MET A 113 8.86 -6.50 11.41
N LEU A 114 8.91 -6.41 10.09
CA LEU A 114 9.97 -6.98 9.27
C LEU A 114 10.56 -5.89 8.39
N TRP A 115 11.88 -5.83 8.30
CA TRP A 115 12.58 -5.15 7.23
C TRP A 115 13.01 -6.20 6.21
N GLY A 116 12.86 -5.91 4.92
CA GLY A 116 13.34 -6.80 3.87
C GLY A 116 13.80 -6.03 2.65
N CYS A 117 14.64 -6.68 1.86
CA CYS A 117 15.04 -6.16 0.56
C CYS A 117 14.99 -7.22 -0.53
N PHE A 118 14.89 -6.79 -1.79
CA PHE A 118 14.89 -7.67 -2.95
C PHE A 118 15.37 -6.94 -4.20
N SER A 119 15.74 -7.71 -5.23
CA SER A 119 16.07 -7.19 -6.55
C SER A 119 15.43 -8.07 -7.63
N SER A 120 15.69 -7.73 -8.89
CA SER A 120 15.31 -8.60 -10.02
C SER A 120 15.90 -10.01 -9.95
N ALA A 121 17.01 -10.20 -9.21
CA ALA A 121 17.68 -11.49 -9.06
C ALA A 121 17.04 -12.38 -7.98
N GLY A 122 16.20 -11.82 -7.10
CA GLY A 122 15.56 -12.55 -6.01
C GLY A 122 15.48 -11.76 -4.71
N THR A 123 15.20 -12.47 -3.62
CA THR A 123 15.05 -11.92 -2.28
C THR A 123 16.40 -11.74 -1.59
N GLY A 124 16.62 -10.59 -0.97
CA GLY A 124 17.72 -10.33 -0.05
C GLY A 124 17.38 -10.80 1.37
N LYS A 125 18.05 -10.22 2.38
CA LYS A 125 17.78 -10.55 3.78
C LYS A 125 16.39 -10.06 4.20
N LEU A 126 15.79 -10.81 5.13
CA LEU A 126 14.55 -10.47 5.83
C LEU A 126 14.85 -10.48 7.33
N VAL A 127 14.70 -9.34 7.98
CA VAL A 127 15.11 -9.10 9.36
C VAL A 127 13.90 -8.77 10.20
N ARG A 128 13.72 -9.50 11.29
CA ARG A 128 12.72 -9.18 12.31
C ARG A 128 13.19 -7.98 13.12
N VAL A 129 12.31 -6.99 13.23
CA VAL A 129 12.54 -5.79 14.03
C VAL A 129 11.79 -5.96 15.35
N ASP A 130 12.54 -5.96 16.45
CA ASP A 130 11.92 -6.05 17.77
C ASP A 130 11.42 -4.69 18.25
N GLY A 131 10.11 -4.63 18.50
CA GLY A 131 9.40 -3.43 18.92
C GLY A 131 9.14 -2.45 17.76
N LYS A 132 9.13 -1.16 18.08
CA LYS A 132 8.94 -0.10 17.09
C LYS A 132 10.26 0.21 16.40
N MET A 133 10.24 0.30 15.06
CA MET A 133 11.37 0.78 14.27
C MET A 133 11.65 2.26 14.57
N ASP A 134 12.89 2.54 14.93
CA ASP A 134 13.48 3.88 15.04
C ASP A 134 14.67 4.02 14.07
N GLY A 135 15.19 5.24 13.93
CA GLY A 135 16.27 5.51 12.96
C GLY A 135 17.60 4.82 13.30
N ALA A 136 17.88 4.56 14.57
CA ALA A 136 19.13 3.89 14.97
C ALA A 136 19.09 2.39 14.63
N LYS A 137 17.97 1.72 14.93
CA LYS A 137 17.72 0.34 14.51
C LYS A 137 17.73 0.19 13.01
N TYR A 138 17.13 1.15 12.30
CA TYR A 138 17.13 1.13 10.83
C TYR A 138 18.55 1.17 10.26
N LYS A 139 19.40 2.07 10.76
CA LYS A 139 20.81 2.15 10.34
C LYS A 139 21.57 0.87 10.65
N ALA A 140 21.41 0.31 11.85
CA ALA A 140 22.07 -0.94 12.21
C ALA A 140 21.67 -2.09 11.25
N ILE A 141 20.38 -2.19 10.92
CA ILE A 141 19.89 -3.19 9.96
C ILE A 141 20.52 -2.98 8.58
N LEU A 142 20.62 -1.73 8.10
CA LEU A 142 21.26 -1.43 6.82
C LEU A 142 22.76 -1.78 6.84
N GLU A 143 23.49 -1.37 7.87
CA GLU A 143 24.92 -1.64 8.00
C GLU A 143 25.22 -3.15 7.99
N GLU A 144 24.39 -3.95 8.66
CA GLU A 144 24.56 -5.40 8.75
C GLU A 144 24.07 -6.16 7.50
N ASN A 145 22.98 -5.72 6.87
CA ASN A 145 22.25 -6.54 5.91
C ASN A 145 22.27 -6.01 4.47
N LEU A 146 22.50 -4.71 4.25
CA LEU A 146 22.37 -4.11 2.92
C LEU A 146 23.43 -4.62 1.95
N LEU A 147 24.70 -4.49 2.34
CA LEU A 147 25.82 -4.87 1.48
C LEU A 147 25.89 -6.39 1.29
N GLU A 148 25.58 -7.16 2.33
CA GLU A 148 25.53 -8.62 2.22
C GLU A 148 24.40 -9.07 1.29
N SER A 149 23.22 -8.44 1.36
CA SER A 149 22.13 -8.70 0.42
C SER A 149 22.51 -8.36 -1.03
N ALA A 150 23.17 -7.22 -1.25
CA ALA A 150 23.61 -6.81 -2.59
C ALA A 150 24.65 -7.79 -3.18
N LYS A 151 25.52 -8.33 -2.32
CA LYS A 151 26.54 -9.33 -2.67
C LYS A 151 25.90 -10.69 -2.98
N ASP A 152 25.00 -11.17 -2.12
CA ASP A 152 24.24 -12.41 -2.31
C ASP A 152 23.46 -12.39 -3.63
N LEU A 153 22.87 -11.24 -3.96
CA LEU A 153 22.11 -11.01 -5.19
C LEU A 153 22.98 -10.67 -6.41
N ARG A 154 24.31 -10.64 -6.25
CA ARG A 154 25.30 -10.37 -7.32
C ARG A 154 25.02 -9.09 -8.11
N LEU A 155 24.57 -8.03 -7.43
CA LEU A 155 24.25 -6.74 -8.08
C LEU A 155 25.49 -5.98 -8.59
N GLY A 156 26.68 -6.42 -8.19
CA GLY A 156 27.95 -5.82 -8.54
C GLY A 156 28.25 -4.56 -7.70
N ARG A 157 29.34 -3.86 -8.03
CA ARG A 157 29.81 -2.70 -7.26
C ARG A 157 28.98 -1.43 -7.46
N ARG A 158 28.16 -1.38 -8.52
CA ARG A 158 27.33 -0.22 -8.88
C ARG A 158 25.87 -0.65 -8.96
N PHE A 159 25.21 -0.60 -7.81
CA PHE A 159 23.77 -0.82 -7.67
C PHE A 159 23.12 0.44 -7.09
N THR A 160 21.83 0.63 -7.36
CA THR A 160 21.04 1.71 -6.79
C THR A 160 20.27 1.16 -5.61
N PHE A 161 20.35 1.81 -4.46
CA PHE A 161 19.55 1.46 -3.30
C PHE A 161 18.28 2.29 -3.28
N GLN A 162 17.12 1.65 -3.14
CA GLN A 162 15.83 2.33 -3.03
C GLN A 162 15.19 2.02 -1.67
N GLN A 163 14.73 3.08 -1.02
CA GLN A 163 13.98 3.07 0.23
C GLN A 163 12.90 4.17 0.18
N ASP A 164 12.01 4.22 1.17
CA ASP A 164 10.98 5.24 1.23
C ASP A 164 11.52 6.60 1.73
N ASN A 165 10.65 7.59 1.92
CA ASN A 165 11.05 8.92 2.41
C ASN A 165 10.66 9.10 3.89
N ASP A 166 10.63 8.04 4.71
CA ASP A 166 10.35 8.18 6.14
C ASP A 166 11.42 9.09 6.79
N PRO A 167 11.03 10.10 7.59
CA PRO A 167 11.98 10.97 8.29
C PRO A 167 13.08 10.24 9.06
N LYS A 168 12.82 9.01 9.54
CA LYS A 168 13.81 8.18 10.24
C LYS A 168 14.96 7.75 9.33
N GLN A 169 14.68 7.57 8.04
CA GLN A 169 15.66 7.21 7.01
C GLN A 169 16.48 8.44 6.57
N SER A 170 15.96 9.66 6.82
CA SER A 170 16.62 10.93 6.49
C SER A 170 17.57 11.45 7.58
N GLN A 171 17.59 10.84 8.77
CA GLN A 171 18.53 11.23 9.82
C GLN A 171 19.93 10.66 9.56
N GLY A 172 20.66 11.22 8.59
CA GLY A 172 22.11 10.98 8.46
C GLY A 172 22.69 10.76 7.07
N ASN A 173 21.92 10.84 5.98
CA ASN A 173 22.47 10.70 4.63
C ASN A 173 22.58 12.05 3.92
N ASN A 174 23.76 12.66 4.07
CA ASN A 174 24.23 13.69 3.15
C ASN A 174 24.71 12.97 1.88
N GLY A 175 23.80 12.75 0.94
CA GLY A 175 24.10 12.20 -0.38
C GLY A 175 23.74 10.73 -0.55
N MET A 176 22.57 10.47 -1.11
CA MET A 176 22.33 9.42 -2.10
C MET A 176 20.99 9.73 -2.78
N VAL A 177 21.06 9.94 -4.09
CA VAL A 177 19.98 10.30 -5.01
C VAL A 177 19.04 9.11 -5.22
#